data_AF-A0A849DJU9-F1
#
_entry.id   AF-A0A849DJU9-F1
#
_cell.length_a   1.000
_cell.length_b   1.000
_cell.length_c   1.000
_cell.angle_alpha   90.00
_cell.angle_beta   90.00
_cell.angle_gamma   90.00
#
_symmetry.space_group_name_H-M   'P 1'
#
loop_
_entity.id
_entity.type
_entity.pdbx_description
1 polymer ?
#
loop_
_entity_poly.entity_id
_entity_poly.type
_entity_poly.pdbx_seq_one_letter_code
_entity_poly.pdbx_strand_id
1 'polypeptide(L)'
;MLTFSDLLGQTVAMLEADGTDPDGPVPRRGLLLAAHAGLTVDRDSPVADGWDLYTVAIDEAITALHADLPHDMVLDADIPDAGRDDPGLRELIRTLVGRLADQYAAAAAGVDGRAGPEDSRPWRRQVWANVAHRLDHAVSQLV
;
A
#
# COMPACT_ATOMS: atom_id res chain seq x y z
N MET A 1 -11.01 16.80 -13.39
CA MET A 1 -10.10 16.66 -12.24
C MET A 1 -10.32 15.26 -11.71
N LEU A 2 -9.27 14.44 -11.59
CA LEU A 2 -9.41 13.10 -11.01
C LEU A 2 -9.67 13.23 -9.51
N THR A 3 -10.59 12.42 -8.97
CA THR A 3 -10.82 12.32 -7.53
C THR A 3 -9.82 11.36 -6.89
N PHE A 4 -9.68 11.39 -5.56
CA PHE A 4 -8.84 10.42 -4.85
C PHE A 4 -9.30 8.97 -5.11
N SER A 5 -10.62 8.72 -5.07
CA SER A 5 -11.20 7.41 -5.38
C SER A 5 -10.90 6.95 -6.82
N ASP A 6 -10.86 7.86 -7.80
CA ASP A 6 -10.45 7.51 -9.16
C ASP A 6 -8.98 7.06 -9.20
N LEU A 7 -8.10 7.71 -8.44
CA LEU A 7 -6.69 7.33 -8.33
C LEU A 7 -6.52 5.96 -7.66
N LEU A 8 -7.29 5.66 -6.61
CA LEU A 8 -7.32 4.35 -5.97
C LEU A 8 -7.75 3.28 -6.97
N GLY A 9 -8.89 3.47 -7.64
CA GLY A 9 -9.43 2.51 -8.61
C GLY A 9 -8.49 2.25 -9.79
N GLN A 10 -7.86 3.30 -10.34
CA GLN A 10 -6.85 3.16 -11.38
C GLN A 10 -5.64 2.37 -10.89
N THR A 11 -5.16 2.64 -9.69
CA THR A 11 -3.98 1.95 -9.13
C THR A 11 -4.29 0.48 -8.85
N VAL A 12 -5.48 0.15 -8.34
CA VAL A 12 -5.94 -1.24 -8.19
C VAL A 12 -5.96 -1.95 -9.55
N ALA A 13 -6.56 -1.34 -10.58
CA ALA A 13 -6.61 -1.92 -11.91
C ALA A 13 -5.20 -2.13 -12.51
N MET A 14 -4.27 -1.21 -12.23
CA MET A 14 -2.87 -1.34 -12.64
C MET A 14 -2.16 -2.46 -11.90
N LEU A 15 -2.37 -2.64 -10.59
CA LEU A 15 -1.80 -3.76 -9.83
C LEU A 15 -2.30 -5.12 -10.35
N GLU A 16 -3.56 -5.20 -10.77
CA GLU A 16 -4.13 -6.42 -11.35
C GLU A 16 -3.58 -6.71 -12.76
N ALA A 17 -3.27 -5.67 -13.53
CA ALA A 17 -2.72 -5.79 -14.88
C ALA A 17 -1.19 -6.00 -14.90
N ASP A 18 -0.47 -5.38 -13.96
CA ASP A 18 0.99 -5.34 -13.88
C ASP A 18 1.49 -6.37 -12.85
N GLY A 19 1.47 -7.64 -13.26
CA GLY A 19 1.97 -8.73 -12.42
C GLY A 19 3.47 -8.87 -12.48
N THR A 20 4.28 -7.83 -12.21
CA THR A 20 5.70 -7.92 -12.61
C THR A 20 6.79 -7.38 -11.68
N ASP A 21 6.52 -6.57 -10.66
CA ASP A 21 7.57 -6.19 -9.70
C ASP A 21 6.97 -5.66 -8.38
N PRO A 22 7.15 -6.32 -7.22
CA PRO A 22 6.69 -5.80 -5.91
C PRO A 22 7.37 -4.47 -5.52
N ASP A 23 8.54 -4.18 -6.08
CA ASP A 23 9.28 -2.94 -5.89
C ASP A 23 9.09 -1.98 -7.08
N GLY A 24 8.17 -2.28 -8.00
CA GLY A 24 7.88 -1.48 -9.17
C GLY A 24 7.19 -0.14 -8.85
N PRO A 25 6.97 0.71 -9.86
CA PRO A 25 6.34 2.02 -9.67
C PRO A 25 4.87 1.90 -9.23
N VAL A 26 4.15 0.86 -9.65
CA VAL A 26 2.73 0.70 -9.34
C VAL A 26 2.50 0.36 -7.85
N PRO A 27 3.18 -0.65 -7.25
CA PRO A 27 3.06 -0.90 -5.82
C PRO A 27 3.51 0.27 -4.94
N ARG A 28 4.59 0.96 -5.33
CA ARG A 28 5.05 2.17 -4.62
C ARG A 28 4.00 3.27 -4.64
N ARG A 29 3.39 3.55 -5.80
CA ARG A 29 2.28 4.49 -5.91
C ARG A 29 1.11 4.08 -5.03
N GLY A 30 0.76 2.80 -5.01
CA GLY A 30 -0.29 2.25 -4.15
C GLY A 30 -0.02 2.48 -2.66
N LEU A 31 1.19 2.16 -2.20
CA LEU A 31 1.61 2.39 -0.81
C LEU A 31 1.54 3.86 -0.42
N LEU A 32 1.99 4.73 -1.32
CA LEU A 32 1.98 6.16 -1.05
C LEU A 32 0.55 6.73 -1.04
N LEU A 33 -0.33 6.29 -1.92
CA LEU A 33 -1.77 6.64 -1.86
C LEU A 33 -2.40 6.14 -0.56
N ALA A 34 -2.05 4.93 -0.12
CA ALA A 34 -2.51 4.38 1.15
C ALA A 34 -2.04 5.23 2.35
N ALA A 35 -0.79 5.71 2.34
CA ALA A 35 -0.26 6.61 3.36
C ALA A 35 -0.95 7.98 3.33
N HIS A 36 -1.14 8.55 2.13
CA HIS A 36 -1.86 9.81 1.93
C HIS A 36 -3.29 9.75 2.47
N ALA A 37 -3.98 8.63 2.27
CA ALA A 37 -5.32 8.43 2.83
C ALA A 37 -5.31 8.50 4.36
N GLY A 38 -4.36 7.83 5.01
CA GLY A 38 -4.21 7.87 6.46
C GLY A 38 -4.02 9.29 6.99
N LEU A 39 -3.30 10.14 6.25
CA LEU A 39 -2.99 11.51 6.66
C LEU A 39 -4.11 12.52 6.36
N THR A 40 -4.88 12.33 5.29
CA THR A 40 -5.78 13.37 4.74
C THR A 40 -7.27 13.06 4.84
N VAL A 41 -7.64 11.86 5.28
CA VAL A 41 -9.05 11.53 5.49
C VAL A 41 -9.67 12.46 6.55
N ASP A 42 -10.85 13.00 6.25
CA ASP A 42 -11.62 13.81 7.17
C ASP A 42 -12.41 12.90 8.13
N ARG A 43 -11.96 12.87 9.38
CA ARG A 43 -12.38 11.94 10.42
C ARG A 43 -13.45 12.57 11.30
N ASP A 44 -14.72 12.22 11.07
CA ASP A 44 -15.77 12.48 12.06
C ASP A 44 -15.65 11.45 13.20
N SER A 45 -15.27 11.92 14.40
CA SER A 45 -15.02 11.10 15.60
C SER A 45 -16.27 10.30 16.01
N PRO A 46 -16.26 8.95 15.85
CA PRO A 46 -15.65 8.06 16.85
C PRO A 46 -14.76 6.93 16.29
N VAL A 47 -14.41 6.93 15.00
CA VAL A 47 -13.60 5.85 14.36
C VAL A 47 -12.12 6.25 14.15
N ALA A 48 -11.65 7.25 14.89
CA ALA A 48 -10.30 7.80 14.74
C ALA A 48 -9.20 6.78 15.07
N ASP A 49 -9.43 5.91 16.06
CA ASP A 49 -8.44 4.93 16.54
C ASP A 49 -8.02 3.93 15.45
N GLY A 50 -8.98 3.49 14.60
CA GLY A 50 -8.68 2.58 13.49
C GLY A 50 -7.80 3.22 12.42
N TRP A 51 -8.03 4.49 12.13
CA TRP A 51 -7.20 5.25 11.18
C TRP A 51 -5.79 5.52 11.69
N ASP A 52 -5.63 5.74 13.00
CA ASP A 52 -4.29 5.92 13.60
C ASP A 52 -3.48 4.62 13.51
N LEU A 53 -4.09 3.48 13.87
CA LEU A 53 -3.43 2.17 13.76
C LEU A 53 -3.15 1.78 12.30
N TYR A 54 -4.08 2.08 11.39
CA TYR A 54 -3.86 1.96 9.95
C TYR A 54 -2.64 2.78 9.50
N THR A 55 -2.57 4.06 9.90
CA THR A 55 -1.50 4.98 9.48
C THR A 55 -0.13 4.48 9.97
N VAL A 56 -0.05 4.03 11.22
CA VAL A 56 1.18 3.44 11.78
C VAL A 56 1.60 2.19 11.00
N ALA A 57 0.67 1.28 10.71
CA ALA A 57 0.98 0.05 9.99
C ALA A 57 1.48 0.31 8.55
N ILE A 58 0.89 1.29 7.85
CA ILE A 58 1.35 1.72 6.53
C ILE A 58 2.74 2.37 6.61
N ASP A 59 2.98 3.27 7.57
CA ASP A 59 4.28 3.93 7.73
C ASP A 59 5.41 2.94 8.04
N GLU A 60 5.15 1.94 8.89
CA GLU A 60 6.10 0.88 9.17
C GLU A 60 6.39 0.00 7.95
N ALA A 61 5.38 -0.27 7.11
CA ALA A 61 5.54 -1.01 5.87
C ALA A 61 6.43 -0.24 4.88
N ILE A 62 6.18 1.06 4.72
CA ILE A 62 6.99 1.96 3.89
C ILE A 62 8.43 2.04 4.41
N THR A 63 8.62 2.24 5.71
CA THR A 63 9.93 2.31 6.35
C THR A 63 10.74 1.04 6.13
N ALA A 64 10.11 -0.13 6.24
CA ALA A 64 10.77 -1.41 5.97
C ALA A 64 11.24 -1.54 4.51
N LEU A 65 10.51 -0.99 3.55
CA LEU A 65 10.92 -0.97 2.14
C LEU A 65 12.02 0.05 1.88
N HIS A 66 11.92 1.25 2.45
CA HIS A 66 12.89 2.34 2.30
C HIS A 66 14.27 2.01 2.85
N ALA A 67 14.37 1.22 3.92
CA ALA A 67 15.67 0.81 4.47
C ALA A 67 16.57 0.10 3.44
N ASP A 68 15.97 -0.43 2.37
CA ASP A 68 16.64 -1.27 1.37
C ASP A 68 16.55 -0.74 -0.07
N LEU A 69 15.70 0.27 -0.35
CA LEU A 69 15.51 0.79 -1.70
C LEU A 69 16.48 1.96 -1.99
N PRO A 70 17.17 1.97 -3.14
CA PRO A 70 18.13 3.03 -3.48
C PRO A 70 17.49 4.36 -3.92
N HIS A 71 16.16 4.42 -4.05
CA HIS A 71 15.44 5.58 -4.56
C HIS A 71 14.31 5.96 -3.62
N ASP A 72 14.18 7.26 -3.35
CA ASP A 72 13.07 7.83 -2.58
C ASP A 72 11.74 7.55 -3.28
N MET A 73 10.74 7.13 -2.50
CA MET A 73 9.37 7.05 -2.97
C MET A 73 8.75 8.45 -2.93
N VAL A 74 8.38 8.98 -4.10
CA VAL A 74 7.81 10.32 -4.23
C VAL A 74 6.45 10.23 -4.92
N LEU A 75 5.45 10.88 -4.33
CA LEU A 75 4.16 11.15 -4.96
C LEU A 75 4.22 12.43 -5.77
N ASP A 76 3.42 12.50 -6.84
CA ASP A 76 3.14 13.76 -7.51
C ASP A 76 2.52 14.77 -6.53
N ALA A 77 2.88 16.05 -6.65
CA ALA A 77 2.50 17.10 -5.69
C ALA A 77 0.99 17.43 -5.67
N ASP A 78 0.22 16.94 -6.64
CA ASP A 78 -1.19 17.32 -6.87
C ASP A 78 -2.18 16.18 -6.57
N ILE A 79 -1.97 15.42 -5.50
CA ILE A 79 -2.92 14.37 -5.08
C ILE A 79 -4.09 15.00 -4.31
N PRO A 80 -5.35 14.80 -4.75
CA PRO A 80 -6.51 15.27 -4.01
C PRO A 80 -6.57 14.66 -2.60
N ASP A 81 -7.13 15.41 -1.65
CA ASP A 81 -7.43 14.85 -0.32
C ASP A 81 -8.35 13.63 -0.44
N ALA A 82 -8.19 12.67 0.48
CA ALA A 82 -9.01 11.46 0.50
C ALA A 82 -10.50 11.75 0.67
N GLY A 83 -10.84 12.91 1.23
CA GLY A 83 -12.21 13.34 1.49
C GLY A 83 -12.73 12.77 2.80
N ARG A 84 -14.06 12.73 2.92
CA ARG A 84 -14.74 12.26 4.14
C ARG A 84 -14.55 10.77 4.32
N ASP A 85 -14.35 10.36 5.56
CA ASP A 85 -14.44 8.96 5.94
C ASP A 85 -15.85 8.40 5.70
N ASP A 86 -16.00 7.57 4.67
CA ASP A 86 -17.23 6.86 4.34
C ASP A 86 -16.94 5.38 3.97
N PRO A 87 -17.95 4.49 4.07
CA PRO A 87 -17.76 3.07 3.81
C PRO A 87 -17.20 2.74 2.41
N GLY A 88 -17.53 3.54 1.40
CA GLY A 88 -17.03 3.35 0.04
C GLY A 88 -15.55 3.67 -0.09
N LEU A 89 -15.10 4.78 0.52
CA LEU A 89 -13.68 5.12 0.60
C LEU A 89 -12.88 4.06 1.37
N ARG A 90 -13.38 3.61 2.53
CA ARG A 90 -12.75 2.54 3.31
C ARG A 90 -12.58 1.26 2.49
N GLU A 91 -13.61 0.83 1.79
CA GLU A 91 -13.56 -0.40 0.98
C GLU A 91 -12.56 -0.29 -0.18
N LEU A 92 -12.48 0.87 -0.84
CA LEU A 92 -11.50 1.10 -1.89
C LEU A 92 -10.06 1.04 -1.34
N ILE A 93 -9.81 1.65 -0.19
CA ILE A 93 -8.50 1.62 0.47
C ILE A 93 -8.15 0.21 0.90
N ARG A 94 -9.10 -0.51 1.53
CA ARG A 94 -8.91 -1.92 1.91
C ARG A 94 -8.60 -2.80 0.71
N THR A 95 -9.29 -2.58 -0.40
CA THR A 95 -9.02 -3.30 -1.66
C THR A 95 -7.59 -3.03 -2.13
N LEU A 96 -7.18 -1.76 -2.22
CA LEU A 96 -5.82 -1.39 -2.62
C LEU A 96 -4.76 -2.02 -1.70
N VAL A 97 -4.90 -1.85 -0.39
CA VAL A 97 -3.92 -2.34 0.59
C VAL A 97 -3.89 -3.86 0.64
N GLY A 98 -5.04 -4.53 0.53
CA GLY A 98 -5.12 -5.99 0.43
C GLY A 98 -4.42 -6.52 -0.82
N ARG A 99 -4.59 -5.87 -1.98
CA ARG A 99 -3.87 -6.25 -3.22
C ARG A 99 -2.36 -6.09 -3.08
N LEU A 100 -1.91 -5.02 -2.43
CA LEU A 100 -0.49 -4.83 -2.13
C LEU A 100 0.03 -5.92 -1.18
N ALA A 101 -0.73 -6.26 -0.14
CA ALA A 101 -0.38 -7.35 0.79
C ALA A 101 -0.22 -8.68 0.06
N ASP A 102 -1.20 -9.04 -0.79
CA ASP A 102 -1.17 -10.25 -1.62
C ASP A 102 0.08 -10.27 -2.51
N GLN A 103 0.40 -9.14 -3.15
CA GLN A 103 1.56 -9.05 -4.04
C GLN A 103 2.88 -9.22 -3.29
N TYR A 104 3.05 -8.56 -2.14
CA TYR A 104 4.25 -8.73 -1.32
C TYR A 104 4.35 -10.15 -0.73
N ALA A 105 3.23 -10.77 -0.37
CA ALA A 105 3.19 -12.15 0.10
C ALA A 105 3.60 -13.14 -1.01
N ALA A 106 3.10 -12.95 -2.24
CA ALA A 106 3.48 -13.76 -3.40
C ALA A 106 4.98 -13.63 -3.72
N ALA A 107 5.51 -12.40 -3.65
CA ALA A 107 6.93 -12.13 -3.82
C ALA A 107 7.79 -12.80 -2.73
N ALA A 108 7.38 -12.70 -1.47
CA ALA A 108 8.06 -13.34 -0.34
C ALA A 108 8.10 -14.88 -0.46
N ALA A 109 6.99 -15.48 -0.93
CA ALA A 109 6.88 -16.92 -1.15
C ALA A 109 7.66 -17.39 -2.39
N GLY A 110 8.09 -16.47 -3.26
CA GLY A 110 8.80 -16.79 -4.50
C GLY A 110 7.93 -17.53 -5.52
N VAL A 111 6.60 -17.42 -5.40
CA VAL A 111 5.60 -18.17 -6.19
C VAL A 111 5.61 -17.77 -7.67
N ASP A 112 6.16 -16.59 -7.98
CA ASP A 112 5.97 -16.01 -9.30
C ASP A 112 7.15 -16.16 -10.28
N GLY A 113 8.32 -16.64 -9.85
CA GLY A 113 9.52 -16.62 -10.72
C GLY A 113 9.94 -15.22 -11.21
N ARG A 114 9.30 -14.17 -10.69
CA ARG A 114 9.47 -12.74 -10.99
C ARG A 114 10.65 -12.09 -10.27
N ALA A 115 11.34 -12.88 -9.44
CA ALA A 115 12.53 -12.45 -8.76
C ALA A 115 13.71 -12.41 -9.75
N GLY A 116 14.23 -11.21 -10.06
CA GLY A 116 15.56 -11.09 -10.61
C GLY A 116 16.63 -11.75 -9.71
N PRO A 117 17.88 -11.87 -10.17
CA PRO A 117 18.96 -12.40 -9.34
C PRO A 117 19.17 -11.63 -8.01
N GLU A 118 18.72 -10.38 -7.91
CA GLU A 118 18.74 -9.58 -6.68
C GLU A 118 17.57 -9.88 -5.72
N ASP A 119 16.41 -10.20 -6.27
CA ASP A 119 15.16 -10.57 -5.58
C ASP A 119 15.16 -12.00 -5.02
N SER A 120 16.17 -12.77 -5.43
CA SER A 120 16.42 -14.14 -4.97
C SER A 120 17.05 -14.19 -3.58
N ARG A 121 17.37 -13.02 -2.98
CA ARG A 121 18.07 -12.94 -1.69
C ARG A 121 17.10 -13.25 -0.54
N PRO A 122 17.46 -14.15 0.41
CA PRO A 122 16.59 -14.52 1.53
C PRO A 122 16.14 -13.36 2.40
N TRP A 123 16.99 -12.33 2.57
CA TRP A 123 16.63 -11.15 3.36
C TRP A 123 15.54 -10.30 2.69
N ARG A 124 15.50 -10.22 1.35
CA ARG A 124 14.49 -9.42 0.64
C ARG A 124 13.11 -10.03 0.77
N ARG A 125 13.03 -11.35 0.68
CA ARG A 125 11.79 -12.11 0.93
C ARG A 125 11.27 -11.90 2.35
N GLN A 126 12.16 -11.81 3.34
CA GLN A 126 11.78 -11.50 4.71
C GLN A 126 11.18 -10.09 4.84
N VAL A 127 11.73 -9.11 4.12
CA VAL A 127 11.20 -7.74 4.09
C VAL A 127 9.81 -7.72 3.45
N TRP A 128 9.63 -8.36 2.29
CA TRP A 128 8.31 -8.46 1.66
C TRP A 128 7.28 -9.19 2.54
N ALA A 129 7.67 -10.26 3.24
CA ALA A 129 6.77 -10.94 4.19
C ALA A 129 6.34 -10.01 5.34
N ASN A 130 7.27 -9.21 5.86
CA ASN A 130 6.99 -8.26 6.93
C ASN A 130 6.08 -7.12 6.45
N VAL A 131 6.32 -6.61 5.24
CA VAL A 131 5.46 -5.63 4.58
C VAL A 131 4.06 -6.18 4.39
N ALA A 132 3.91 -7.37 3.80
CA ALA A 132 2.62 -8.02 3.61
C ALA A 132 1.84 -8.14 4.94
N HIS A 133 2.50 -8.60 6.00
CA HIS A 133 1.88 -8.72 7.32
C HIS A 133 1.37 -7.38 7.88
N ARG A 134 2.14 -6.30 7.71
CA ARG A 134 1.74 -4.96 8.15
C ARG A 134 0.57 -4.41 7.34
N LEU A 135 0.56 -4.64 6.03
CA LEU A 135 -0.54 -4.23 5.16
C LEU A 135 -1.83 -4.99 5.51
N ASP A 136 -1.75 -6.30 5.77
CA ASP A 136 -2.89 -7.08 6.29
C ASP A 136 -3.39 -6.53 7.63
N HIS A 137 -2.46 -6.17 8.52
CA HIS A 137 -2.82 -5.54 9.78
C HIS A 137 -3.53 -4.20 9.54
N ALA A 138 -3.04 -3.36 8.64
CA ALA A 138 -3.66 -2.09 8.27
C ALA A 138 -5.10 -2.29 7.75
N VAL A 139 -5.33 -3.26 6.85
CA VAL A 139 -6.68 -3.61 6.35
C VAL A 139 -7.62 -3.97 7.51
N SER A 140 -7.12 -4.71 8.50
CA SER A 140 -7.92 -5.12 9.66
C SER A 140 -8.33 -3.97 10.59
N GLN A 141 -7.73 -2.77 10.47
CA GLN A 141 -8.09 -1.61 11.28
C GLN A 141 -9.24 -0.78 10.69
N LEU A 142 -9.57 -0.97 9.41
CA LEU A 142 -10.60 -0.20 8.70
C LEU A 142 -11.95 -0.94 8.59
N VAL A 143 -12.30 -1.78 9.58
CA VAL A 143 -13.60 -2.46 9.71
C VAL A 143 -14.72 -1.56 10.22
#